data_AF-A0A7W2KDA4-F1
#
_entry.id   AF-A0A7W2KDA4-F1
#
_cell.length_a   1.000
_cell.length_b   1.000
_cell.length_c   1.000
_cell.angle_alpha   90.00
_cell.angle_beta   90.00
_cell.angle_gamma   90.00
#
_symmetry.space_group_name_H-M   'P 1'
#
loop_
_entity.id
_entity.type
_entity.pdbx_description
1 polymer ?
#
loop_
_entity_poly.entity_id
_entity_poly.type
_entity_poly.pdbx_seq_one_letter_code
_entity_poly.pdbx_strand_id
1 'polypeptide(L)'
;MNKEEIYDAQISPLMLQIIEICKSKGIAMIASFDIGHDGEGPNGEDCTGLLCSSLTPDGDGNPNPAFQQAFGLIKRVRYASPGLHVTTQHADGTRTLAAII
;
A
#
# COMPACT_ATOMS: atom_id res chain seq x y z
N MET A 1 -14.49 8.09 -18.09
CA MET A 1 -13.90 8.49 -16.81
C MET A 1 -14.13 7.40 -15.80
N ASN A 2 -13.14 6.56 -15.59
CA ASN A 2 -13.11 5.50 -14.58
C ASN A 2 -12.76 6.11 -13.20
N LYS A 3 -12.73 5.28 -12.14
CA LYS A 3 -12.46 5.75 -10.78
C LYS A 3 -11.04 6.33 -10.60
N GLU A 4 -10.05 5.74 -11.27
CA GLU A 4 -8.66 6.21 -11.27
C GLU A 4 -8.57 7.60 -11.92
N GLU A 5 -9.18 7.78 -13.10
CA GLU A 5 -9.22 9.08 -13.79
C GLU A 5 -9.91 10.17 -12.95
N ILE A 6 -10.97 9.82 -12.20
CA ILE A 6 -11.60 10.74 -11.23
C ILE A 6 -10.64 11.06 -10.09
N TYR A 7 -9.97 10.05 -9.54
CA TYR A 7 -9.03 10.24 -8.44
C TYR A 7 -7.89 11.18 -8.85
N ASP A 8 -7.27 10.93 -10.00
CA ASP A 8 -6.15 11.72 -10.49
C ASP A 8 -6.56 13.16 -10.81
N ALA A 9 -7.69 13.35 -11.49
CA ALA A 9 -8.11 14.68 -11.92
C ALA A 9 -8.68 15.55 -10.79
N GLN A 10 -9.33 14.95 -9.79
CA GLN A 10 -10.11 15.70 -8.80
C GLN A 10 -9.66 15.47 -7.36
N ILE A 11 -9.26 14.26 -6.98
CA ILE A 11 -8.98 13.91 -5.58
C ILE A 11 -7.50 14.13 -5.23
N SER A 12 -6.59 13.71 -6.11
CA SER A 12 -5.14 13.84 -5.92
C SER A 12 -4.70 15.28 -5.61
N PRO A 13 -5.18 16.32 -6.33
CA PRO A 13 -4.84 17.71 -6.00
C PRO A 13 -5.33 18.18 -4.62
N LEU A 14 -6.45 17.63 -4.12
CA LEU A 14 -6.97 17.92 -2.79
C LEU A 14 -6.18 17.17 -1.72
N MET A 15 -5.82 15.92 -1.98
CA MET A 15 -5.01 15.11 -1.08
C MET A 15 -3.63 15.73 -0.86
N LEU A 16 -3.01 16.31 -1.88
CA LEU A 16 -1.75 17.05 -1.72
C LEU A 16 -1.88 18.18 -0.69
N GLN A 17 -2.95 18.99 -0.79
CA GLN A 17 -3.21 20.07 0.16
C GLN A 17 -3.45 19.55 1.58
N ILE A 18 -4.23 18.47 1.72
CA ILE A 18 -4.49 17.84 3.03
C ILE A 18 -3.19 17.30 3.63
N ILE A 19 -2.37 16.58 2.86
CA ILE A 19 -1.10 16.02 3.32
C ILE A 19 -0.15 17.14 3.77
N GLU A 20 -0.07 18.24 3.02
CA GLU A 20 0.76 19.39 3.39
C GLU A 20 0.29 20.02 4.71
N ILE A 21 -1.01 20.24 4.87
CA ILE A 21 -1.58 20.76 6.12
C ILE A 21 -1.25 19.82 7.29
N CYS A 22 -1.52 18.52 7.14
CA CYS A 22 -1.26 17.52 8.18
C CYS A 22 0.22 17.50 8.60
N LYS A 23 1.14 17.51 7.64
CA LYS A 23 2.58 17.60 7.91
C LYS A 23 2.94 18.90 8.65
N SER A 24 2.43 20.05 8.18
CA SER A 24 2.74 21.36 8.77
C SER A 24 2.21 21.54 10.21
N LYS A 25 1.15 20.80 10.57
CA LYS A 25 0.49 20.89 11.87
C LYS A 25 0.78 19.69 12.78
N GLY A 26 1.60 18.74 12.34
CA GLY A 26 1.91 17.53 13.11
C GLY A 26 0.69 16.63 13.35
N ILE A 27 -0.22 16.56 12.38
CA ILE A 27 -1.45 15.76 12.46
C ILE A 27 -1.20 14.43 11.76
N ALA A 28 -1.25 13.33 12.51
CA ALA A 28 -1.27 11.99 11.94
C ALA A 28 -2.55 11.77 11.14
N MET A 29 -2.43 11.18 9.94
CA MET A 29 -3.56 10.96 9.04
C MET A 29 -3.39 9.65 8.29
N ILE A 30 -4.51 9.00 7.99
CA ILE A 30 -4.61 7.89 7.05
C ILE A 30 -5.75 8.18 6.07
N ALA A 31 -5.53 7.88 4.79
CA ALA A 31 -6.56 7.89 3.77
C ALA A 31 -6.34 6.71 2.82
N SER A 32 -7.42 6.06 2.36
CA SER A 32 -7.35 4.97 1.40
C SER A 32 -8.56 5.01 0.48
N PHE A 33 -8.31 4.88 -0.81
CA PHE A 33 -9.33 4.98 -1.85
C PHE A 33 -9.29 3.73 -2.72
N ASP A 34 -10.44 3.08 -2.86
CA ASP A 34 -10.66 1.99 -3.81
C ASP A 34 -11.00 2.58 -5.17
N ILE A 35 -9.97 2.64 -6.00
CA ILE A 35 -10.02 3.22 -7.34
C ILE A 35 -9.90 2.13 -8.40
N GLY A 36 -10.12 0.88 -8.01
CA GLY A 36 -10.11 -0.25 -8.93
C GLY A 36 -11.16 -0.10 -10.02
N HIS A 37 -10.76 -0.40 -11.24
CA HIS A 37 -11.60 -0.32 -12.43
C HIS A 37 -11.24 -1.43 -13.42
N ASP A 38 -12.18 -1.70 -14.33
CA ASP A 38 -11.95 -2.62 -15.42
C ASP A 38 -10.96 -2.01 -16.43
N GLY A 39 -10.04 -2.84 -16.93
CA GLY A 39 -9.03 -2.45 -17.91
C GLY A 39 -7.60 -2.60 -17.39
N GLU A 40 -6.67 -2.17 -18.23
CA GLU A 40 -5.23 -2.21 -17.95
C GLU A 40 -4.72 -0.79 -17.73
N GLY A 41 -3.77 -0.64 -16.80
CA GLY A 41 -3.00 0.59 -16.63
C GLY A 41 -2.13 0.87 -17.86
N PRO A 42 -1.49 2.05 -17.95
CA PRO A 42 -0.69 2.46 -19.11
C PRO A 42 0.46 1.51 -19.46
N ASN A 43 0.87 0.62 -18.54
CA ASN A 43 1.89 -0.40 -18.75
C ASN A 43 1.35 -1.84 -18.81
N GLY A 44 0.04 -2.05 -18.96
CA GLY A 44 -0.56 -3.39 -18.95
C GLY A 44 -0.84 -3.94 -17.54
N GLU A 45 -0.92 -3.07 -16.54
CA GLU A 45 -1.11 -3.44 -15.13
C GLU A 45 -2.57 -3.79 -14.84
N ASP A 46 -2.83 -4.81 -14.01
CA ASP A 46 -4.18 -5.15 -13.56
C ASP A 46 -4.69 -4.09 -12.55
N CYS A 47 -5.65 -3.28 -13.01
CA CYS A 47 -6.25 -2.22 -12.22
C CYS A 47 -7.52 -2.66 -11.48
N THR A 48 -7.98 -3.91 -11.60
CA THR A 48 -9.27 -4.35 -11.02
C THR A 48 -9.33 -4.18 -9.51
N GLY A 49 -8.19 -4.31 -8.84
CA GLY A 49 -8.11 -4.05 -7.41
C GLY A 49 -7.83 -2.59 -7.04
N LEU A 50 -7.18 -1.78 -7.87
CA LEU A 50 -6.31 -0.65 -7.45
C LEU A 50 -6.74 0.12 -6.17
N LEU A 51 -5.84 0.19 -5.17
CA LEU A 51 -6.00 1.04 -3.99
C LEU A 51 -4.93 2.11 -3.95
N CYS A 52 -5.33 3.35 -3.67
CA CYS A 52 -4.40 4.43 -3.37
C CYS A 52 -4.50 4.81 -1.89
N SER A 53 -3.43 4.56 -1.12
CA SER A 53 -3.41 4.76 0.33
C SER A 53 -2.25 5.66 0.77
N SER A 54 -2.51 6.58 1.69
CA SER A 54 -1.54 7.49 2.30
C SER A 54 -1.58 7.39 3.82
N LEU A 55 -0.41 7.52 4.46
CA LEU A 55 -0.25 7.54 5.91
C LEU A 55 0.79 8.63 6.26
N THR A 56 0.46 9.55 7.16
CA THR A 56 1.38 10.56 7.69
C THR A 56 1.57 10.40 9.20
N PRO A 57 2.79 10.64 9.73
CA PRO A 57 3.03 10.67 11.17
C PRO A 57 2.49 11.96 11.81
N ASP A 58 2.50 12.00 13.14
CA ASP A 58 2.28 13.20 13.94
C ASP A 58 3.51 14.15 13.93
N GLY A 59 3.44 15.21 14.74
CA GLY A 59 4.50 16.21 14.85
C GLY A 59 5.82 15.70 15.44
N ASP A 60 5.80 14.55 16.14
CA ASP A 60 6.98 13.91 16.70
C ASP A 60 7.54 12.83 15.76
N GLY A 61 6.97 12.68 14.57
CA GLY A 61 7.35 11.67 13.59
C GLY A 61 6.79 10.28 13.88
N ASN A 62 5.88 10.14 14.84
CA ASN A 62 5.27 8.87 15.18
C ASN A 62 3.95 8.67 14.41
N PRO A 63 3.74 7.53 13.74
CA PRO A 63 2.42 7.21 13.21
C PRO A 63 1.46 6.89 14.35
N ASN A 64 0.19 7.24 14.18
CA ASN A 64 -0.85 6.77 15.10
C ASN A 64 -0.90 5.21 15.07
N PRO A 65 -0.82 4.52 16.21
CA PRO A 65 -0.76 3.04 16.24
C PRO A 65 -1.97 2.36 15.58
N ALA A 66 -3.18 2.92 15.74
CA ALA A 66 -4.38 2.38 15.11
C ALA A 66 -4.33 2.54 13.59
N PHE A 67 -3.81 3.68 13.10
CA PHE A 67 -3.64 3.91 11.67
C PHE A 67 -2.57 3.00 11.07
N GLN A 68 -1.47 2.76 11.79
CA GLN A 68 -0.44 1.82 11.36
C GLN A 68 -0.99 0.39 11.25
N GLN A 69 -1.80 -0.03 12.22
CA GLN A 69 -2.47 -1.34 12.19
C GLN A 69 -3.44 -1.44 11.01
N ALA A 70 -4.30 -0.45 10.81
CA ALA A 70 -5.23 -0.40 9.69
C ALA A 70 -4.50 -0.43 8.33
N PHE A 71 -3.45 0.38 8.17
CA PHE A 71 -2.64 0.43 6.96
C PHE A 71 -1.95 -0.91 6.66
N GLY A 72 -1.50 -1.62 7.70
CA GLY A 72 -0.98 -2.98 7.57
C GLY A 72 -2.01 -3.98 7.03
N LEU A 73 -3.26 -3.91 7.50
CA LEU A 73 -4.36 -4.75 7.00
C LEU A 73 -4.71 -4.41 5.54
N ILE A 74 -4.75 -3.13 5.19
CA ILE A 74 -5.04 -2.66 3.83
C ILE A 74 -3.95 -3.13 2.85
N LYS A 75 -2.67 -3.03 3.22
CA LYS A 75 -1.54 -3.47 2.38
C LYS A 75 -1.48 -4.99 2.18
N ARG A 76 -1.79 -5.77 3.21
CA ARG A 76 -1.72 -7.25 3.18
C ARG A 76 -2.64 -7.88 2.13
N VAL A 77 -3.72 -7.20 1.73
CA VAL A 77 -4.66 -7.69 0.71
C VAL A 77 -4.04 -7.67 -0.70
N ARG A 78 -3.01 -6.86 -0.95
CA ARG A 78 -2.34 -6.74 -2.28
C ARG A 78 -0.92 -7.27 -2.31
N TYR A 79 -0.16 -6.97 -1.26
CA TYR A 79 1.20 -7.46 -1.09
C TYR A 79 1.19 -8.62 -0.10
N ALA A 80 0.39 -9.64 -0.38
CA ALA A 80 0.88 -10.99 -0.08
C ALA A 80 2.03 -11.21 -1.07
N SER A 81 3.19 -10.59 -0.82
CA SER A 81 4.43 -11.02 -1.45
C SER A 81 4.50 -12.49 -1.07
N PRO A 82 4.31 -13.44 -2.00
CA PRO A 82 4.40 -14.83 -1.63
C PRO A 82 5.84 -14.99 -1.14
N GLY A 83 6.02 -15.16 0.17
CA GLY A 83 7.34 -15.36 0.74
C GLY A 83 8.02 -16.45 -0.07
N LEU A 84 9.15 -16.13 -0.71
CA LEU A 84 9.83 -17.10 -1.53
C LEU A 84 10.43 -18.13 -0.58
N HIS A 85 9.87 -19.33 -0.61
CA HIS A 85 10.38 -20.46 0.16
C HIS A 85 11.35 -21.24 -0.71
N VAL A 86 12.65 -21.11 -0.43
CA VAL A 86 13.68 -21.91 -1.09
C VAL A 86 13.90 -23.16 -0.25
N THR A 87 13.55 -24.32 -0.82
CA THR A 87 13.88 -25.62 -0.23
C THR A 87 15.11 -26.18 -0.92
N THR A 88 16.19 -26.38 -0.16
CA THR A 88 17.39 -27.08 -0.64
C THR A 88 17.38 -28.49 -0.07
N GLN A 89 17.41 -29.51 -0.93
CA GLN A 89 17.63 -30.89 -0.51
C GLN A 89 19.10 -31.24 -0.71
N HIS A 90 19.76 -31.62 0.38
CA HIS A 90 21.17 -32.02 0.37
C HIS A 90 21.30 -33.49 -0.02
N ALA A 91 22.49 -33.89 -0.50
CA ALA A 91 22.76 -35.25 -0.94
C ALA A 91 22.63 -36.31 0.17
N ASP A 92 22.72 -35.89 1.44
CA ASP A 92 22.50 -36.73 2.62
C ASP A 92 21.01 -36.90 3.00
N GLY A 93 20.10 -36.32 2.20
CA GLY A 93 18.66 -36.40 2.40
C GLY A 93 18.09 -35.31 3.32
N THR A 94 18.93 -34.49 3.95
CA THR A 94 18.46 -33.38 4.79
C THR A 94 17.88 -32.25 3.95
N ARG A 95 16.99 -31.44 4.55
CA ARG A 95 16.32 -30.32 3.88
C ARG A 95 16.50 -29.04 4.66
N THR A 96 16.89 -27.98 3.97
CA THR A 96 16.91 -26.62 4.50
C THR A 96 15.80 -25.81 3.85
N LEU A 97 14.97 -25.16 4.65
CA LEU A 97 13.97 -24.21 4.20
C LEU A 97 14.42 -22.80 4.56
N ALA A 98 14.58 -21.93 3.56
CA ALA A 98 14.85 -20.51 3.76
C ALA A 98 13.63 -19.70 3.29
N ALA A 99 13.15 -18.81 4.15
CA ALA A 99 12.11 -17.85 3.82
C ALA A 99 12.75 -16.50 3.51
N ILE A 100 12.45 -15.94 2.33
CA ILE A 100 12.80 -14.58 1.96
C ILE A 100 11.53 -13.75 2.06
N ILE A 101 11.55 -12.77 2.96
CA ILE A 101 10.41 -11.91 3.35
C ILE A 101 10.73 -10.45 3.07
#